data_AF-A0A846XEN6-F1
#
_entry.id   AF-A0A846XEN6-F1
#
_cell.length_a   1.000
_cell.length_b   1.000
_cell.length_c   1.000
_cell.angle_alpha   90.00
_cell.angle_beta   90.00
_cell.angle_gamma   90.00
#
_symmetry.space_group_name_H-M   'P 1'
#
loop_
_entity.id
_entity.type
_entity.pdbx_description
1 polymer ?
#
loop_
_entity_poly.entity_id
_entity_poly.type
_entity_poly.pdbx_seq_one_letter_code
_entity_poly.pdbx_strand_id
1 'polypeptide(L)'
;MGLKKTTVMVDEADLELVKMAAAREGRPESEYFREAFHLAAIRTRRWDEEWDIPVLDYGHAVSADEIDSTVREAITDTDAG
;
A
#
# COMPACT_ATOMS: atom_id res chain seq x y z
N MET A 1 16.09 17.49 -6.62
CA MET A 1 15.44 17.73 -5.31
C MET A 1 16.46 17.42 -4.22
N GLY A 2 16.67 18.29 -3.22
CA GLY A 2 17.75 18.14 -2.25
C GLY A 2 17.38 17.24 -1.06
N LEU A 3 18.32 16.40 -0.62
CA LEU A 3 18.18 15.66 0.63
C LEU A 3 18.18 16.65 1.81
N LYS A 4 17.23 16.51 2.72
CA LYS A 4 17.19 17.26 3.99
C LYS A 4 17.68 16.38 5.13
N LYS A 5 18.48 16.95 6.04
CA LYS A 5 18.94 16.26 7.24
C LYS A 5 17.87 16.34 8.33
N THR A 6 17.51 15.19 8.87
CA THR A 6 16.62 15.04 10.03
C THR A 6 17.30 14.10 11.03
N THR A 7 17.26 14.43 12.32
CA THR A 7 17.78 13.58 13.40
C THR A 7 16.60 13.05 14.21
N VAL A 8 16.57 11.74 14.47
CA VAL A 8 15.53 11.08 15.26
C VAL A 8 16.18 10.12 16.26
N MET A 9 15.54 9.93 17.41
CA MET A 9 15.92 8.89 18.36
C MET A 9 15.19 7.60 18.00
N VAL A 10 15.88 6.46 18.07
CA VAL A 10 15.35 5.13 17.79
C VAL A 10 15.66 4.19 18.94
N ASP A 11 14.95 3.06 19.01
CA ASP A 11 15.28 2.00 19.95
C ASP A 11 16.65 1.38 19.60
N GLU A 12 17.44 1.05 20.62
CA GLU A 12 18.78 0.49 20.45
C GLU A 12 18.72 -0.90 19.80
N ALA A 13 17.74 -1.73 20.17
CA ALA A 13 17.61 -3.07 19.59
C ALA A 13 17.26 -3.00 18.10
N ASP A 14 16.39 -2.07 17.72
CA ASP A 14 16.04 -1.85 16.31
C ASP A 14 17.24 -1.34 15.50
N LEU A 15 18.04 -0.44 16.09
CA LEU A 15 19.26 0.07 15.47
C LEU A 15 20.26 -1.06 15.20
N GLU A 16 20.49 -1.93 16.17
CA GLU A 16 21.39 -3.08 16.01
C GLU A 16 20.92 -4.05 14.91
N LEU A 17 19.62 -4.30 14.81
CA LEU A 17 19.06 -5.12 13.73
C LEU A 17 19.33 -4.51 12.34
N VAL A 18 19.16 -3.19 12.20
CA VAL A 18 19.46 -2.48 10.94
C VAL A 18 20.95 -2.56 10.61
N LYS A 19 21.84 -2.39 11.59
CA LYS A 19 23.29 -2.54 11.40
C LYS A 19 23.67 -3.93 10.91
N MET A 20 23.10 -4.97 11.50
CA MET A 20 23.32 -6.35 11.08
C MET A 20 22.86 -6.59 9.64
N ALA A 21 21.68 -6.07 9.26
CA ALA A 21 21.18 -6.17 7.90
C ALA A 21 22.07 -5.42 6.90
N ALA A 22 22.46 -4.19 7.22
CA ALA A 22 23.36 -3.36 6.42
C ALA A 22 24.71 -4.05 6.18
N ALA A 23 25.32 -4.62 7.23
CA ALA A 23 26.55 -5.38 7.13
C ALA A 23 26.41 -6.63 6.26
N ARG A 24 25.30 -7.36 6.41
CA ARG A 24 25.00 -8.56 5.61
C ARG A 24 24.82 -8.24 4.13
N GLU A 25 24.21 -7.11 3.81
CA GLU A 25 23.86 -6.72 2.44
C GLU A 25 24.89 -5.79 1.78
N GLY A 26 25.92 -5.35 2.52
CA GLY A 26 26.94 -4.44 2.02
C GLY A 26 26.42 -3.03 1.71
N ARG A 27 25.31 -2.64 2.33
CA ARG A 27 24.61 -1.36 2.11
C ARG A 27 24.84 -0.41 3.29
N PRO A 28 24.88 0.91 3.07
CA PRO A 28 24.98 1.85 4.18
C PRO A 28 23.67 1.91 4.98
N GLU A 29 23.76 1.95 6.32
CA GLU A 29 22.60 2.07 7.23
C GLU A 29 21.65 3.21 6.83
N SER A 30 22.22 4.32 6.33
CA SER A 30 21.46 5.49 5.87
C SER A 30 20.45 5.18 4.76
N GLU A 31 20.66 4.13 3.97
CA GLU A 31 19.67 3.69 2.97
C GLU A 31 18.43 3.10 3.62
N TYR A 32 18.59 2.24 4.64
CA TYR A 32 17.45 1.67 5.36
C TYR A 32 16.62 2.76 6.03
N PHE A 33 17.27 3.77 6.62
CA PHE A 33 16.53 4.90 7.21
C PHE A 33 15.79 5.74 6.17
N ARG A 34 16.39 5.97 4.99
CA ARG A 34 15.70 6.67 3.89
C ARG A 34 14.51 5.86 3.37
N GLU A 35 14.68 4.56 3.22
CA GLU A 35 13.63 3.63 2.77
C GLU A 35 12.49 3.55 3.78
N ALA A 36 12.80 3.39 5.07
CA ALA A 36 11.81 3.38 6.14
C ALA A 36 11.01 4.69 6.18
N PHE A 37 11.68 5.84 6.06
CA PHE A 37 11.01 7.14 6.00
C PHE A 37 10.11 7.26 4.76
N HIS A 38 10.57 6.76 3.61
CA HIS A 38 9.80 6.76 2.37
C HIS A 38 8.53 5.90 2.48
N LEU A 39 8.65 4.69 3.04
CA LEU A 39 7.53 3.79 3.27
C LEU A 39 6.51 4.40 4.24
N ALA A 40 7.00 5.02 5.32
CA ALA A 40 6.15 5.76 6.25
C ALA A 40 5.40 6.90 5.54
N ALA A 41 6.11 7.70 4.72
CA ALA A 41 5.50 8.78 3.96
C ALA A 41 4.41 8.30 3.00
N ILE A 42 4.67 7.23 2.22
CA ILE A 42 3.67 6.62 1.33
C ILE A 42 2.46 6.14 2.12
N ARG A 43 2.67 5.45 3.24
CA ARG A 43 1.58 4.95 4.09
C ARG A 43 0.71 6.06 4.65
N THR A 44 1.31 7.22 4.95
CA THR A 44 0.59 8.38 5.46
C THR A 44 -0.06 9.24 4.38
N ARG A 45 0.23 8.96 3.10
CA ARG A 45 -0.40 9.67 1.99
C ARG A 45 -1.89 9.33 1.98
N ARG A 46 -2.70 10.23 2.55
CA ARG A 46 -4.14 10.20 2.35
C ARG A 46 -4.41 10.53 0.88
N TRP A 47 -5.37 9.81 0.31
CA TRP A 47 -6.04 10.23 -0.91
C TRP A 47 -6.96 11.37 -0.48
N ASP A 48 -6.42 12.59 -0.49
CA ASP A 48 -7.18 13.82 -0.18
C ASP A 48 -8.16 14.19 -1.31
N GLU A 49 -8.03 13.56 -2.48
CA GLU A 49 -9.00 13.67 -3.56
C GLU A 49 -10.20 12.75 -3.28
N GLU A 50 -11.39 13.33 -3.37
CA GLU A 50 -12.64 12.58 -3.40
C GLU A 50 -12.55 11.57 -4.54
N TRP A 51 -12.87 10.31 -4.24
CA TRP A 51 -12.77 9.24 -5.23
C TRP A 51 -13.73 9.58 -6.37
N ASP A 52 -13.20 9.80 -7.57
CA ASP A 52 -13.99 9.99 -8.81
C ASP A 52 -14.55 8.64 -9.29
N ILE A 53 -15.34 7.99 -8.42
CA ILE A 53 -16.06 6.77 -8.76
C ILE A 53 -17.39 7.20 -9.34
N PRO A 54 -17.71 6.84 -10.61
CA PRO A 54 -19.01 7.12 -11.17
C PRO A 54 -20.10 6.45 -10.32
N VAL A 55 -21.08 7.24 -9.89
CA VAL A 55 -22.28 6.70 -9.25
C VAL A 55 -23.10 6.03 -10.35
N LEU A 56 -23.26 4.70 -10.25
CA LEU A 56 -24.08 3.92 -11.16
C LEU A 56 -25.51 3.86 -10.62
N ASP A 57 -26.46 4.36 -11.40
CA ASP A 57 -27.88 4.20 -11.14
C ASP A 57 -28.40 2.99 -11.91
N TYR A 58 -28.81 1.95 -11.17
CA TYR A 58 -29.35 0.72 -11.73
C TYR A 58 -30.89 0.76 -11.88
N GLY A 59 -31.55 1.84 -11.47
CA GLY A 59 -33.01 1.97 -11.50
C GLY A 59 -33.75 1.21 -10.40
N HIS A 60 -33.05 0.36 -9.63
CA HIS A 60 -33.55 -0.34 -8.45
C HIS A 60 -32.44 -0.51 -7.40
N ALA A 61 -32.84 -0.88 -6.18
CA ALA A 61 -31.89 -1.23 -5.13
C ALA A 61 -31.25 -2.59 -5.44
N VAL A 62 -29.94 -2.60 -5.67
CA VAL A 62 -29.17 -3.82 -5.94
C VAL A 62 -29.13 -4.69 -4.67
N SER A 63 -29.54 -5.94 -4.80
CA SER A 63 -29.55 -6.91 -3.69
C SER A 63 -28.27 -7.74 -3.64
N ALA A 64 -27.96 -8.31 -2.47
CA ALA A 64 -26.80 -9.20 -2.34
C ALA A 64 -26.92 -10.47 -3.20
N ASP A 65 -28.14 -11.00 -3.35
CA ASP A 65 -28.40 -12.20 -4.16
C ASP A 65 -28.16 -11.94 -5.65
N GLU A 66 -28.53 -10.75 -6.14
CA GLU A 66 -28.31 -10.31 -7.52
C GLU A 66 -26.80 -10.16 -7.84
N ILE A 67 -26.02 -9.66 -6.88
CA ILE A 67 -24.56 -9.58 -7.02
C ILE A 67 -23.97 -10.99 -7.11
N ASP A 68 -24.36 -11.88 -6.19
CA ASP A 68 -23.82 -13.25 -6.13
C ASP A 68 -24.18 -14.05 -7.39
N SER A 69 -25.41 -13.94 -7.91
CA SER A 69 -25.79 -14.63 -9.14
C SER A 69 -25.02 -14.12 -10.35
N THR A 70 -24.89 -12.79 -10.50
CA THR A 70 -24.21 -12.17 -11.64
C THR A 70 -22.72 -12.52 -11.66
N VAL A 71 -22.05 -12.49 -10.50
CA VAL A 71 -20.63 -12.86 -10.39
C VAL A 71 -20.42 -14.33 -10.75
N ARG A 72 -21.29 -15.23 -10.28
CA ARG A 72 -21.20 -16.66 -10.61
C ARG A 72 -21.38 -16.91 -12.10
N GLU A 73 -22.37 -16.28 -12.72
CA GLU A 73 -22.63 -16.38 -14.16
C GLU A 73 -21.40 -15.93 -14.98
N ALA A 74 -20.83 -14.77 -14.64
CA ALA A 74 -19.65 -14.23 -15.32
C ALA A 74 -18.40 -15.14 -15.22
N ILE A 75 -18.20 -15.79 -14.06
CA ILE A 75 -17.10 -16.74 -13.88
C ILE A 75 -17.32 -17.97 -14.78
N THR A 76 -18.53 -18.52 -14.82
CA THR A 76 -18.84 -19.70 -15.64
C THR A 76 -18.80 -19.44 -17.14
N ASP A 77 -19.12 -18.22 -17.59
CA ASP A 77 -19.03 -17.82 -19.00
C ASP A 77 -17.58 -17.63 -19.45
N THR A 78 -16.68 -17.25 -18.54
CA THR A 78 -15.24 -17.09 -18.80
C THR A 78 -14.53 -18.42 -19.01
N ASP A 79 -15.03 -19.52 -18.41
CA ASP A 79 -14.49 -20.88 -18.58
C ASP A 79 -15.01 -21.60 -19.85
N ALA A 80 -15.91 -20.98 -20.61
CA ALA A 80 -16.53 -21.55 -21.82
C ALA A 80 -15.92 -21.04 -23.15
N GLY A 81 -14.88 -20.19 -23.10
CA GLY A 81 -14.13 -19.67 -24.25
C GLY A 81 -12.66 -20.08 -24.26
#